data_AF-A0A2S2PRM6-F1
#
_entry.id   AF-A0A2S2PRM6-F1
#
_cell.length_a   1.000
_cell.length_b   1.000
_cell.length_c   1.000
_cell.angle_alpha   90.00
_cell.angle_beta   90.00
_cell.angle_gamma   90.00
#
_symmetry.space_group_name_H-M   'P 1'
#
loop_
_entity.id
_entity.type
_entity.pdbx_description
1 polymer ?
#
loop_
_entity_poly.entity_id
_entity_poly.type
_entity_poly.pdbx_seq_one_letter_code
_entity_poly.pdbx_strand_id
1 'polypeptide(L)'
;MANEKAKPDSFISTKQFPDNFLLGTATGSYQVEGAWNEDKAESIWDHYFHSNEANKSFRYFLDLPESVIEKHIQKGIKPRLADLYKGMGVYEFPSSAIEDGTHFHFNGDVAADTYHKTDVDVKLLKELGVQVYRFSISPTRIIPMAHDHLAGKAGLAYYNNLIDKLIENGITPMATLYSYDMIEAITVIGGLANPTSYDFFSTYARICFEKFGDRVKYWTTTADIHLSIEGCGSEHFAPGIQESIFSGISDYIALHNFIKAHALGYKLYNE
;
A
#
# COMPACT_ATOMS: atom_id res chain seq x y z
N MET A 1 -43.56 10.49 -0.62
CA MET A 1 -43.57 10.45 0.85
C MET A 1 -42.25 11.02 1.31
N ALA A 2 -42.31 12.03 2.18
CA ALA A 2 -41.19 12.92 2.48
C ALA A 2 -40.04 12.22 3.21
N ASN A 3 -38.82 12.70 2.92
CA ASN A 3 -37.61 12.59 3.71
C ASN A 3 -37.88 12.62 5.23
N GLU A 4 -37.79 11.48 5.91
CA GLU A 4 -37.39 11.48 7.31
C GLU A 4 -35.87 11.62 7.35
N LYS A 5 -35.40 12.86 7.57
CA LYS A 5 -34.03 13.09 8.01
C LYS A 5 -33.82 12.27 9.29
N ALA A 6 -32.90 11.32 9.26
CA ALA A 6 -32.47 10.59 10.43
C ALA A 6 -32.18 11.57 11.57
N LYS A 7 -32.75 11.32 12.76
CA LYS A 7 -32.53 12.15 13.93
C LYS A 7 -31.05 12.08 14.32
N PRO A 8 -30.34 13.22 14.45
CA PRO A 8 -28.91 13.25 14.78
C PRO A 8 -28.58 12.57 16.12
N ASP A 9 -29.57 12.43 17.01
CA ASP A 9 -29.40 11.85 18.34
C ASP A 9 -29.58 10.31 18.40
N SER A 10 -29.83 9.64 17.27
CA SER A 10 -30.19 8.21 17.25
C SER A 10 -29.00 7.23 17.29
N PHE A 11 -27.76 7.72 17.24
CA PHE A 11 -26.54 6.88 17.18
C PHE A 11 -25.63 6.97 18.41
N ILE A 12 -26.10 7.51 19.53
CA ILE A 12 -25.33 7.46 20.78
C ILE A 12 -25.39 6.03 21.33
N SER A 13 -24.37 5.24 21.06
CA SER A 13 -24.16 3.96 21.72
C SER A 13 -24.06 4.19 23.22
N THR A 14 -24.97 3.60 24.00
CA THR A 14 -24.91 3.57 25.47
C THR A 14 -23.86 2.59 25.99
N LYS A 15 -23.21 1.83 25.11
CA LYS A 15 -22.13 0.90 25.43
C LYS A 15 -20.81 1.55 25.06
N GLN A 16 -19.96 1.74 26.07
CA GLN A 16 -18.57 2.14 25.89
C GLN A 16 -17.73 0.90 25.56
N PHE A 17 -16.68 1.08 24.77
CA PHE A 17 -15.66 0.06 24.60
C PHE A 17 -14.94 -0.18 25.95
N PRO A 18 -14.30 -1.34 26.15
CA PRO A 18 -13.42 -1.55 27.30
C PRO A 18 -12.33 -0.47 27.38
N ASP A 19 -11.87 -0.16 28.59
CA ASP A 19 -10.86 0.90 28.84
C ASP A 19 -9.54 0.68 28.06
N ASN A 20 -9.24 -0.57 27.71
CA ASN A 20 -8.04 -0.95 26.95
C ASN A 20 -8.29 -1.12 25.44
N PHE A 21 -9.46 -0.73 24.94
CA PHE A 21 -9.76 -0.77 23.51
C PHE A 21 -8.97 0.31 22.78
N LEU A 22 -8.30 -0.06 21.69
CA LEU A 22 -7.49 0.85 20.88
C LEU A 22 -8.27 1.34 19.65
N LEU A 23 -8.51 2.65 19.57
CA LEU A 23 -9.01 3.33 18.38
C LEU A 23 -7.87 3.99 17.62
N GLY A 24 -7.82 3.79 16.31
CA GLY A 24 -6.72 4.24 15.48
C GLY A 24 -7.06 4.44 14.02
N THR A 25 -6.05 4.92 13.28
CA THR A 25 -6.07 5.05 11.82
C THR A 25 -4.91 4.27 11.21
N ALA A 26 -4.95 4.04 9.91
CA ALA A 26 -3.93 3.29 9.20
C ALA A 26 -3.56 3.89 7.84
N THR A 27 -2.31 3.72 7.42
CA THR A 27 -1.81 4.08 6.09
C THR A 27 -0.87 3.01 5.52
N GLY A 28 -0.72 3.01 4.19
CA GLY A 28 0.30 2.24 3.47
C GLY A 28 1.36 3.17 2.89
N SER A 29 2.63 2.77 2.98
CA SER A 29 3.83 3.49 2.57
C SER A 29 3.70 4.10 1.18
N TYR A 30 3.49 3.28 0.14
CA TYR A 30 3.36 3.77 -1.24
C TYR A 30 2.18 4.74 -1.44
N GLN A 31 1.11 4.61 -0.64
CA GLN A 31 -0.10 5.41 -0.77
C GLN A 31 0.06 6.83 -0.21
N VAL A 32 0.99 7.04 0.74
CA VAL A 32 1.09 8.31 1.47
C VAL A 32 2.48 8.93 1.48
N GLU A 33 3.55 8.14 1.42
CA GLU A 33 4.92 8.66 1.64
C GLU A 33 5.37 9.60 0.52
N GLY A 34 5.25 9.19 -0.74
CA GLY A 34 5.89 9.90 -1.85
C GLY A 34 7.41 9.78 -1.81
N ALA A 35 8.10 10.79 -2.37
CA ALA A 35 9.56 10.88 -2.42
C ALA A 35 10.18 9.58 -2.99
N TRP A 36 9.61 9.12 -4.11
CA TRP A 36 9.79 7.77 -4.60
C TRP A 36 11.24 7.41 -4.96
N ASN A 37 12.02 8.41 -5.36
CA ASN A 37 13.42 8.32 -5.79
C ASN A 37 14.40 9.02 -4.85
N GLU A 38 13.96 9.42 -3.66
CA GLU A 38 14.82 10.01 -2.63
C GLU A 38 15.33 8.92 -1.69
N ASP A 39 16.58 8.50 -1.87
CA ASP A 39 17.26 7.45 -1.08
C ASP A 39 16.45 6.14 -0.94
N LYS A 40 15.68 5.81 -1.99
CA LYS A 40 14.73 4.71 -2.04
C LYS A 40 14.90 3.95 -3.36
N ALA A 41 14.81 2.62 -3.30
CA ALA A 41 14.77 1.77 -4.48
C ALA A 41 13.45 1.93 -5.25
N GLU A 42 13.46 1.58 -6.54
CA GLU A 42 12.23 1.41 -7.32
C GLU A 42 11.40 0.26 -6.74
N SER A 43 10.13 0.54 -6.42
CA SER A 43 9.13 -0.49 -6.08
C SER A 43 8.46 -1.04 -7.33
N ILE A 44 7.78 -2.18 -7.19
CA ILE A 44 6.93 -2.71 -8.26
C ILE A 44 5.85 -1.72 -8.71
N TRP A 45 5.39 -0.84 -7.83
CA TRP A 45 4.40 0.18 -8.19
C TRP A 45 5.01 1.35 -8.93
N ASP A 46 6.19 1.81 -8.51
CA ASP A 46 6.96 2.83 -9.24
C ASP A 46 7.15 2.33 -10.68
N HIS A 47 7.67 1.10 -10.80
CA HIS A 47 7.88 0.46 -12.09
C HIS A 47 6.59 0.35 -12.90
N TYR A 48 5.52 -0.19 -12.30
CA TYR A 48 4.23 -0.39 -12.96
C TYR A 48 3.68 0.92 -13.55
N PHE A 49 3.73 2.02 -12.80
CA PHE A 49 3.23 3.31 -13.27
C PHE A 49 4.21 4.06 -14.20
N HIS A 50 5.54 3.86 -14.07
CA HIS A 50 6.56 4.55 -14.88
C HIS A 50 6.90 3.82 -16.19
N SER A 51 6.83 2.49 -16.24
CA SER A 51 7.19 1.65 -17.40
C SER A 51 6.26 1.81 -18.61
N ASN A 52 5.28 2.70 -18.50
CA ASN A 52 4.26 2.97 -19.50
C ASN A 52 3.35 1.77 -19.80
N GLU A 53 3.49 0.59 -19.18
CA GLU A 53 2.63 -0.57 -19.43
C GLU A 53 1.26 -0.44 -18.75
N ALA A 54 1.22 -0.05 -17.46
CA ALA A 54 -0.03 0.36 -16.82
C ALA A 54 -0.70 1.48 -17.63
N ASN A 55 0.11 2.43 -18.12
CA ASN A 55 -0.34 3.53 -18.95
C ASN A 55 -0.62 3.17 -20.43
N LYS A 56 -0.39 1.94 -20.88
CA LYS A 56 -0.76 1.45 -22.21
C LYS A 56 -1.97 0.54 -22.14
N SER A 57 -2.14 -0.15 -21.01
CA SER A 57 -3.25 -1.05 -20.78
C SER A 57 -4.46 -0.29 -20.27
N PHE A 58 -4.35 0.51 -19.20
CA PHE A 58 -5.51 1.14 -18.57
C PHE A 58 -5.31 2.59 -18.05
N ARG A 59 -6.41 3.34 -17.93
CA ARG A 59 -6.51 4.73 -17.46
C ARG A 59 -7.58 4.79 -16.38
N TYR A 60 -7.26 5.39 -15.24
CA TYR A 60 -8.22 5.61 -14.17
C TYR A 60 -8.76 7.03 -14.23
N PHE A 61 -10.06 7.17 -14.07
CA PHE A 61 -10.74 8.45 -14.01
C PHE A 61 -11.63 8.53 -12.78
N LEU A 62 -11.54 9.65 -12.09
CA LEU A 62 -12.36 9.94 -10.92
C LEU A 62 -13.63 10.68 -11.36
N ASP A 63 -14.78 10.18 -10.92
CA ASP A 63 -16.08 10.86 -11.05
C ASP A 63 -16.44 11.26 -12.49
N LEU A 64 -16.22 10.36 -13.44
CA LEU A 64 -16.64 10.61 -14.81
C LEU A 64 -18.16 10.78 -14.89
N PRO A 65 -18.66 11.82 -15.58
CA PRO A 65 -20.08 11.96 -15.84
C PRO A 65 -20.62 10.74 -16.57
N GLU A 66 -21.82 10.27 -16.19
CA GLU A 66 -22.47 9.11 -16.80
C GLU A 66 -22.58 9.24 -18.32
N SER A 67 -22.86 10.45 -18.83
CA SER A 67 -22.91 10.74 -20.26
C SER A 67 -21.59 10.50 -21.00
N VAL A 68 -20.45 10.65 -20.31
CA VAL A 68 -19.13 10.35 -20.87
C VAL A 68 -18.90 8.84 -20.88
N ILE A 69 -19.30 8.13 -19.82
CA ILE A 69 -19.22 6.67 -19.73
C ILE A 69 -20.05 6.02 -20.84
N GLU A 70 -21.31 6.46 -21.01
CA GLU A 70 -22.22 5.99 -22.05
C GLU A 70 -21.65 6.18 -23.47
N LYS A 71 -21.02 7.33 -23.73
CA LYS A 71 -20.39 7.62 -25.03
C LYS A 71 -19.26 6.64 -25.35
N HIS A 72 -18.49 6.21 -24.35
CA HIS A 72 -17.45 5.19 -24.54
C HIS A 72 -18.05 3.79 -24.71
N ILE A 73 -19.12 3.45 -23.97
CA ILE A 73 -19.88 2.20 -24.15
C ILE A 73 -20.42 2.09 -25.59
N GLN A 74 -20.95 3.19 -26.15
CA GLN A 74 -21.41 3.22 -27.54
C GLN A 74 -20.29 2.99 -28.57
N LYS A 75 -19.05 3.35 -28.23
CA LYS A 75 -17.84 3.04 -29.02
C LYS A 75 -17.33 1.60 -28.82
N GLY A 76 -18.02 0.77 -28.04
CA GLY A 76 -17.62 -0.61 -27.73
C GLY A 76 -16.61 -0.74 -26.59
N ILE A 77 -16.29 0.35 -25.90
CA ILE A 77 -15.38 0.35 -24.75
C ILE A 77 -16.19 0.12 -23.48
N LYS A 78 -15.86 -0.92 -22.71
CA LYS A 78 -16.53 -1.22 -21.44
C LYS A 78 -15.64 -0.79 -20.27
N PRO A 79 -15.86 0.38 -19.67
CA PRO A 79 -15.13 0.76 -18.47
C PRO A 79 -15.49 -0.15 -17.29
N ARG A 80 -14.49 -0.46 -16.47
CA ARG A 80 -14.66 -1.19 -15.22
C ARG A 80 -14.75 -0.18 -14.07
N LEU A 81 -15.76 -0.31 -13.20
CA LEU A 81 -15.74 0.39 -11.92
C LEU A 81 -14.66 -0.29 -11.06
N ALA A 82 -13.51 0.35 -10.92
CA ALA A 82 -12.37 -0.17 -10.17
C ALA A 82 -12.56 0.05 -8.67
N ASP A 83 -13.09 1.21 -8.26
CA ASP A 83 -13.31 1.53 -6.85
C ASP A 83 -14.37 2.64 -6.65
N LEU A 84 -14.74 2.92 -5.41
CA LEU A 84 -15.55 4.06 -4.98
C LEU A 84 -14.75 4.94 -4.00
N TYR A 85 -14.33 6.12 -4.45
CA TYR A 85 -13.66 7.08 -3.60
C TYR A 85 -14.62 8.18 -3.13
N LYS A 86 -14.96 8.18 -1.83
CA LYS A 86 -15.90 9.16 -1.22
C LYS A 86 -17.27 9.22 -1.91
N GLY A 87 -17.74 8.06 -2.40
CA GLY A 87 -18.99 7.95 -3.15
C GLY A 87 -18.88 8.30 -4.63
N MET A 88 -17.70 8.68 -5.12
CA MET A 88 -17.41 8.89 -6.54
C MET A 88 -16.84 7.62 -7.16
N GLY A 89 -17.28 7.29 -8.37
CA GLY A 89 -16.74 6.14 -9.10
C GLY A 89 -15.32 6.38 -9.61
N VAL A 90 -14.42 5.44 -9.34
CA VAL A 90 -13.12 5.34 -10.00
C VAL A 90 -13.27 4.34 -11.13
N TYR A 91 -13.24 4.82 -12.36
CA TYR A 91 -13.44 4.00 -13.55
C TYR A 91 -12.14 3.76 -14.29
N GLU A 92 -11.91 2.51 -14.65
CA GLU A 92 -10.78 2.04 -15.44
C GLU A 92 -11.20 1.88 -16.91
N PHE A 93 -10.46 2.48 -17.82
CA PHE A 93 -10.64 2.42 -19.27
C PHE A 93 -9.38 1.88 -19.94
N PRO A 94 -9.48 1.13 -21.04
CA PRO A 94 -8.31 0.81 -21.84
C PRO A 94 -7.58 2.08 -22.29
N SER A 95 -6.26 2.18 -22.18
CA SER A 95 -5.57 3.44 -22.55
C SER A 95 -5.71 3.77 -24.04
N SER A 96 -5.91 2.76 -24.89
CA SER A 96 -6.21 2.92 -26.32
C SER A 96 -7.56 3.58 -26.62
N ALA A 97 -8.46 3.66 -25.64
CA ALA A 97 -9.80 4.22 -25.77
C ALA A 97 -9.86 5.75 -25.65
N ILE A 98 -8.78 6.40 -25.23
CA ILE A 98 -8.72 7.82 -24.91
C ILE A 98 -7.94 8.55 -25.99
N GLU A 99 -8.62 9.45 -26.72
CA GLU A 99 -8.07 10.18 -27.88
C GLU A 99 -7.43 11.52 -27.50
N ASP A 100 -7.80 12.12 -26.36
CA ASP A 100 -7.24 13.39 -25.90
C ASP A 100 -6.14 13.16 -24.86
N GLY A 101 -5.04 13.91 -24.98
CA GLY A 101 -3.88 13.81 -24.11
C GLY A 101 -4.12 14.28 -22.67
N THR A 102 -5.35 14.27 -22.15
CA THR A 102 -5.69 14.57 -20.76
C THR A 102 -5.35 13.36 -19.87
N HIS A 103 -4.06 13.11 -19.71
CA HIS A 103 -3.57 12.05 -18.85
C HIS A 103 -3.50 12.55 -17.40
N PHE A 104 -4.26 11.92 -16.51
CA PHE A 104 -4.00 12.02 -15.08
C PHE A 104 -2.84 11.08 -14.78
N HIS A 105 -1.68 11.62 -14.39
CA HIS A 105 -0.56 10.81 -13.91
C HIS A 105 -0.91 10.26 -12.51
N PHE A 106 -1.65 9.15 -12.49
CA PHE A 106 -2.00 8.44 -11.27
C PHE A 106 -0.79 7.61 -10.83
N ASN A 107 0.07 8.17 -9.98
CA ASN A 107 1.24 7.48 -9.42
C ASN A 107 1.48 7.89 -7.96
N GLY A 108 2.43 7.21 -7.31
CA GLY A 108 2.82 7.44 -5.92
C GLY A 108 4.02 8.38 -5.75
N ASP A 109 4.42 9.13 -6.79
CA ASP A 109 5.68 9.90 -6.78
C ASP A 109 5.72 10.92 -5.63
N VAL A 110 4.58 11.59 -5.42
CA VAL A 110 4.38 12.58 -4.35
C VAL A 110 3.35 12.09 -3.32
N ALA A 111 2.25 11.46 -3.77
CA ALA A 111 1.17 10.96 -2.92
C ALA A 111 0.65 12.03 -1.92
N ALA A 112 0.55 11.70 -0.62
CA ALA A 112 0.24 12.67 0.43
C ALA A 112 1.47 13.43 0.95
N ASP A 113 2.67 13.03 0.50
CA ASP A 113 3.96 13.61 0.86
C ASP A 113 4.28 13.49 2.37
N THR A 114 3.82 12.40 2.99
CA THR A 114 4.05 12.06 4.41
C THR A 114 5.55 11.86 4.72
N TYR A 115 6.37 11.57 3.72
CA TYR A 115 7.83 11.52 3.88
C TYR A 115 8.41 12.86 4.36
N HIS A 116 7.92 13.97 3.80
CA HIS A 116 8.34 15.32 4.20
C HIS A 116 7.43 15.94 5.27
N LYS A 117 6.19 15.46 5.40
CA LYS A 117 5.15 16.06 6.25
C LYS A 117 4.85 15.28 7.53
N THR A 118 5.81 14.49 8.03
CA THR A 118 5.64 13.71 9.26
C THR A 118 5.13 14.53 10.44
N ASP A 119 5.59 15.76 10.61
CA ASP A 119 5.12 16.67 11.68
C ASP A 119 3.65 17.04 11.54
N VAL A 120 3.19 17.27 10.32
CA VAL A 120 1.79 17.60 10.04
C VAL A 120 0.91 16.40 10.34
N ASP A 121 1.31 15.21 9.88
CA ASP A 121 0.52 13.99 10.05
C ASP A 121 0.41 13.60 11.53
N VAL A 122 1.52 13.63 12.29
CA VAL A 122 1.49 13.34 13.73
C VAL A 122 0.63 14.35 14.49
N LYS A 123 0.70 15.63 14.12
CA LYS A 123 -0.17 16.66 14.70
C LYS A 123 -1.65 16.35 14.44
N LEU A 124 -2.02 15.99 13.21
CA LEU A 124 -3.40 15.64 12.85
C LEU A 124 -3.88 14.38 13.58
N LEU A 125 -3.03 13.35 13.71
CA LEU A 125 -3.35 12.14 14.47
C LEU A 125 -3.64 12.49 15.95
N LYS A 126 -2.82 13.36 16.55
CA LYS A 126 -3.02 13.81 17.92
C LYS A 126 -4.31 14.61 18.08
N GLU A 127 -4.59 15.54 17.17
CA GLU A 127 -5.82 16.34 17.17
C GLU A 127 -7.07 15.46 17.00
N LEU A 128 -6.98 14.40 16.19
CA LEU A 128 -8.03 13.40 16.05
C LEU A 128 -8.25 12.56 17.32
N GLY A 129 -7.24 12.49 18.20
CA GLY A 129 -7.31 11.76 19.47
C GLY A 129 -7.17 10.25 19.32
N VAL A 130 -6.48 9.77 18.27
CA VAL A 130 -6.22 8.33 18.10
C VAL A 130 -5.23 7.83 19.14
N GLN A 131 -5.39 6.57 19.55
CA GLN A 131 -4.54 5.90 20.54
C GLN A 131 -3.44 5.05 19.87
N VAL A 132 -3.70 4.58 18.65
CA VAL A 132 -2.79 3.77 17.85
C VAL A 132 -2.76 4.28 16.42
N TYR A 133 -1.58 4.27 15.80
CA TYR A 133 -1.42 4.53 14.38
C TYR A 133 -0.71 3.37 13.72
N ARG A 134 -1.36 2.77 12.72
CA ARG A 134 -0.80 1.69 11.93
C ARG A 134 -0.20 2.25 10.65
N PHE A 135 1.09 2.04 10.42
CA PHE A 135 1.76 2.41 9.17
C PHE A 135 2.50 1.20 8.60
N SER A 136 2.69 1.13 7.29
CA SER A 136 3.63 0.17 6.71
C SER A 136 5.03 0.76 6.55
N ILE A 137 6.03 -0.10 6.70
CA ILE A 137 7.43 0.24 6.44
C ILE A 137 7.74 -0.21 5.02
N SER A 138 8.31 0.67 4.19
CA SER A 138 8.62 0.35 2.81
C SER A 138 9.93 -0.44 2.70
N PRO A 139 9.92 -1.66 2.14
CA PRO A 139 11.14 -2.44 1.94
C PRO A 139 12.16 -1.72 1.06
N THR A 140 11.68 -0.96 0.08
CA THR A 140 12.50 -0.18 -0.86
C THR A 140 13.27 0.96 -0.21
N ARG A 141 12.78 1.46 0.93
CA ARG A 141 13.42 2.54 1.69
C ARG A 141 14.34 1.99 2.78
N ILE A 142 14.01 0.83 3.35
CA ILE A 142 14.88 0.12 4.30
C ILE A 142 16.08 -0.51 3.60
N ILE A 143 15.88 -1.13 2.42
CA ILE A 143 16.95 -1.75 1.62
C ILE A 143 16.96 -1.07 0.24
N PRO A 144 17.69 0.04 0.08
CA PRO A 144 17.69 0.81 -1.16
C PRO A 144 18.45 0.14 -2.31
N MET A 145 19.28 -0.87 -2.02
CA MET A 145 19.93 -1.69 -3.04
C MET A 145 19.67 -3.17 -2.77
N ALA A 146 18.79 -3.79 -3.57
CA ALA A 146 18.35 -5.17 -3.32
C ALA A 146 19.50 -6.20 -3.24
N HIS A 147 20.66 -5.94 -3.86
CA HIS A 147 21.77 -6.90 -3.94
C HIS A 147 22.76 -6.83 -2.76
N ASP A 148 22.82 -5.72 -2.02
CA ASP A 148 23.74 -5.58 -0.88
C ASP A 148 23.10 -6.04 0.44
N HIS A 149 21.77 -6.04 0.49
CA HIS A 149 20.96 -6.37 1.67
C HIS A 149 21.29 -5.45 2.86
N LEU A 150 21.81 -4.25 2.61
CA LEU A 150 22.22 -3.29 3.63
C LEU A 150 21.11 -2.28 3.92
N ALA A 151 21.01 -1.91 5.19
CA ALA A 151 20.02 -0.94 5.63
C ALA A 151 20.40 0.49 5.20
N GLY A 152 19.49 1.14 4.48
CA GLY A 152 19.61 2.54 4.06
C GLY A 152 19.49 3.50 5.24
N LYS A 153 20.46 4.41 5.38
CA LYS A 153 20.49 5.36 6.51
C LYS A 153 19.30 6.33 6.50
N ALA A 154 18.92 6.84 5.34
CA ALA A 154 17.81 7.78 5.19
C ALA A 154 16.46 7.13 5.56
N GLY A 155 16.20 5.93 5.05
CA GLY A 155 15.00 5.17 5.40
C GLY A 155 14.91 4.84 6.88
N LEU A 156 16.00 4.37 7.48
CA LEU A 156 16.04 4.16 8.93
C LEU A 156 15.79 5.45 9.70
N ALA A 157 16.39 6.57 9.30
CA ALA A 157 16.18 7.86 9.97
C ALA A 157 14.72 8.32 9.88
N TYR A 158 14.08 8.15 8.72
CA TYR A 158 12.68 8.48 8.51
C TYR A 158 11.74 7.72 9.45
N TYR A 159 11.81 6.38 9.47
CA TYR A 159 10.92 5.59 10.33
C TYR A 159 11.24 5.76 11.81
N ASN A 160 12.51 5.96 12.20
CA ASN A 160 12.84 6.34 13.58
C ASN A 160 12.16 7.64 13.98
N ASN A 161 12.28 8.68 13.15
CA ASN A 161 11.65 9.98 13.39
C ASN A 161 10.12 9.88 13.48
N LEU A 162 9.46 9.10 12.61
CA LEU A 162 8.02 8.85 12.71
C LEU A 162 7.65 8.14 14.02
N ILE A 163 8.34 7.05 14.34
CA ILE A 163 8.07 6.25 15.56
C ILE A 163 8.25 7.08 16.82
N ASP A 164 9.35 7.84 16.91
CA ASP A 164 9.65 8.69 18.06
C ASP A 164 8.59 9.77 18.23
N LYS A 165 8.20 10.45 17.15
CA LYS A 165 7.14 11.47 17.18
C LYS A 165 5.78 10.90 17.58
N LEU A 166 5.43 9.68 17.15
CA LEU A 166 4.19 9.02 17.60
C LEU A 166 4.22 8.80 19.12
N ILE A 167 5.31 8.22 19.64
CA ILE A 167 5.47 7.93 21.07
C ILE A 167 5.47 9.21 21.91
N GLU A 168 6.21 10.24 21.50
CA GLU A 168 6.24 11.55 22.15
C GLU A 168 4.86 12.21 22.24
N ASN A 169 3.96 11.88 21.32
CA ASN A 169 2.58 12.36 21.30
C ASN A 169 1.56 11.40 21.92
N GLY A 170 2.02 10.33 22.58
CA GLY A 170 1.17 9.36 23.25
C GLY A 170 0.41 8.44 22.30
N ILE A 171 0.84 8.33 21.05
CA ILE A 171 0.23 7.49 20.02
C ILE A 171 1.07 6.21 19.92
N THR A 172 0.41 5.06 20.08
CA THR A 172 1.07 3.75 19.99
C THR A 172 1.41 3.46 18.52
N PRO A 173 2.70 3.22 18.17
CA PRO A 173 3.06 2.81 16.82
C PRO A 173 2.72 1.32 16.61
N MET A 174 2.03 1.03 15.51
CA MET A 174 1.80 -0.32 15.00
C MET A 174 2.41 -0.41 13.59
N ALA A 175 3.34 -1.33 13.38
CA ALA A 175 4.03 -1.44 12.10
C ALA A 175 3.52 -2.63 11.28
N THR A 176 3.30 -2.39 9.99
CA THR A 176 3.12 -3.43 8.97
C THR A 176 4.40 -3.59 8.16
N LEU A 177 4.96 -4.80 8.11
CA LEU A 177 6.21 -5.05 7.40
C LEU A 177 6.06 -4.98 5.88
N TYR A 178 4.95 -5.47 5.33
CA TYR A 178 4.73 -5.49 3.88
C TYR A 178 3.34 -4.97 3.50
N SER A 179 3.28 -4.03 2.55
CA SER A 179 2.02 -3.49 2.03
C SER A 179 2.05 -3.35 0.51
N TYR A 180 2.45 -4.45 -0.15
CA TYR A 180 2.40 -4.65 -1.61
C TYR A 180 3.41 -3.77 -2.38
N ASP A 181 4.46 -3.30 -1.73
CA ASP A 181 5.48 -2.39 -2.27
C ASP A 181 6.86 -3.05 -2.35
N MET A 182 6.91 -4.28 -2.88
CA MET A 182 8.16 -5.03 -3.10
C MET A 182 9.14 -4.23 -3.97
N ILE A 183 10.44 -4.48 -3.79
CA ILE A 183 11.49 -3.92 -4.63
C ILE A 183 11.41 -4.51 -6.05
N GLU A 184 11.41 -3.64 -7.06
CA GLU A 184 11.29 -4.04 -8.47
C GLU A 184 12.43 -4.98 -8.90
N ALA A 185 13.66 -4.77 -8.43
CA ALA A 185 14.79 -5.64 -8.80
C ALA A 185 14.57 -7.15 -8.48
N ILE A 186 13.62 -7.48 -7.58
CA ILE A 186 13.26 -8.87 -7.25
C ILE A 186 12.35 -9.50 -8.33
N THR A 187 11.62 -8.71 -9.12
CA THR A 187 10.76 -9.22 -10.22
C THR A 187 11.57 -9.92 -11.30
N VAL A 188 12.81 -9.47 -11.54
CA VAL A 188 13.74 -10.04 -12.55
C VAL A 188 14.01 -11.53 -12.30
N ILE A 189 13.99 -11.96 -11.04
CA ILE A 189 14.18 -13.37 -10.67
C ILE A 189 12.84 -14.11 -10.47
N GLY A 190 11.69 -13.49 -10.70
CA GLY A 190 10.36 -14.10 -10.57
C GLY A 190 9.53 -13.58 -9.41
N GLY A 191 9.96 -12.49 -8.74
CA GLY A 191 9.14 -11.80 -7.73
C GLY A 191 8.67 -12.70 -6.59
N LEU A 192 7.44 -12.48 -6.13
CA LEU A 192 6.82 -13.28 -5.06
C LEU A 192 6.62 -14.77 -5.43
N ALA A 193 6.59 -15.11 -6.72
CA ALA A 193 6.51 -16.49 -7.17
C ALA A 193 7.87 -17.22 -7.04
N ASN A 194 8.99 -16.51 -6.91
CA ASN A 194 10.29 -17.12 -6.63
C ASN A 194 10.44 -17.39 -5.12
N PRO A 195 10.75 -18.62 -4.67
CA PRO A 195 10.95 -18.90 -3.25
C PRO A 195 12.06 -18.06 -2.59
N THR A 196 13.07 -17.62 -3.33
CA THR A 196 14.14 -16.75 -2.80
C THR A 196 13.61 -15.38 -2.32
N SER A 197 12.44 -14.93 -2.80
CA SER A 197 11.82 -13.68 -2.36
C SER A 197 11.49 -13.65 -0.86
N TYR A 198 11.19 -14.79 -0.24
CA TYR A 198 10.93 -14.82 1.22
C TYR A 198 12.20 -14.83 2.07
N ASP A 199 13.36 -15.15 1.49
CA ASP A 199 14.66 -14.97 2.16
C ASP A 199 15.00 -13.47 2.26
N PHE A 200 14.66 -12.71 1.21
CA PHE A 200 14.73 -11.25 1.24
C PHE A 200 13.81 -10.67 2.33
N PHE A 201 12.54 -11.13 2.39
CA PHE A 201 11.61 -10.70 3.44
C PHE A 201 12.15 -10.96 4.84
N SER A 202 12.78 -12.11 5.07
CA SER A 202 13.37 -12.48 6.37
C SER A 202 14.51 -11.54 6.77
N THR A 203 15.37 -11.16 5.82
CA THR A 203 16.47 -10.20 6.06
C THR A 203 15.92 -8.81 6.39
N TYR A 204 14.96 -8.35 5.59
CA TYR A 204 14.27 -7.09 5.79
C TYR A 204 13.54 -7.03 7.14
N ALA A 205 12.76 -8.06 7.48
CA ALA A 205 12.03 -8.14 8.73
C ALA A 205 12.98 -8.10 9.94
N ARG A 206 14.12 -8.80 9.88
CA ARG A 206 15.15 -8.76 10.92
C ARG A 206 15.67 -7.34 11.14
N ILE A 207 16.00 -6.61 10.07
CA ILE A 207 16.43 -5.21 10.17
C ILE A 207 15.36 -4.37 10.87
N CYS A 208 14.09 -4.52 10.48
CA CYS A 208 12.99 -3.78 11.12
C CYS A 208 12.85 -4.11 12.61
N PHE A 209 12.92 -5.38 13.00
CA PHE A 209 12.86 -5.78 14.41
C PHE A 209 14.05 -5.26 15.21
N GLU A 210 15.27 -5.37 14.68
CA GLU A 210 16.48 -4.89 15.36
C GLU A 210 16.52 -3.37 15.52
N LYS A 211 15.97 -2.62 14.55
CA LYS A 211 16.05 -1.15 14.53
C LYS A 211 14.86 -0.47 15.20
N PHE A 212 13.70 -1.12 15.23
CA PHE A 212 12.46 -0.49 15.70
C PHE A 212 11.74 -1.28 16.80
N GLY A 213 12.09 -2.55 17.03
CA GLY A 213 11.40 -3.44 17.98
C GLY A 213 11.56 -3.03 19.45
N ASP A 214 12.52 -2.17 19.76
CA ASP A 214 12.66 -1.55 21.08
C ASP A 214 11.44 -0.67 21.42
N ARG A 215 10.84 -0.02 20.41
CA ARG A 215 9.72 0.92 20.54
C ARG A 215 8.39 0.40 19.98
N VAL A 216 8.42 -0.36 18.88
CA VAL A 216 7.22 -0.90 18.23
C VAL A 216 6.88 -2.28 18.80
N LYS A 217 5.67 -2.41 19.36
CA LYS A 217 5.19 -3.65 20.02
C LYS A 217 4.06 -4.35 19.29
N TYR A 218 3.39 -3.67 18.37
CA TYR A 218 2.36 -4.24 17.52
C TYR A 218 2.89 -4.38 16.10
N TRP A 219 3.01 -5.62 15.64
CA TRP A 219 3.54 -5.95 14.33
C TRP A 219 2.51 -6.74 13.52
N THR A 220 2.43 -6.42 12.23
CA THR A 220 1.75 -7.23 11.23
C THR A 220 2.72 -7.52 10.11
N THR A 221 2.84 -8.78 9.72
CA THR A 221 3.74 -9.16 8.59
C THR A 221 3.25 -8.61 7.26
N THR A 222 1.94 -8.55 7.05
CA THR A 222 1.31 -8.01 5.84
C THR A 222 0.03 -7.26 6.17
N ALA A 223 -0.32 -6.30 5.30
CA ALA A 223 -1.58 -5.58 5.35
C ALA A 223 -2.77 -6.44 4.89
N ASP A 224 -2.62 -7.18 3.79
CA ASP A 224 -3.62 -8.05 3.17
C ASP A 224 -2.91 -9.03 2.23
N ILE A 225 -3.07 -10.33 2.48
CA ILE A 225 -2.37 -11.34 1.70
C ILE A 225 -2.91 -11.45 0.27
N HIS A 226 -4.19 -11.19 0.05
CA HIS A 226 -4.82 -11.29 -1.26
C HIS A 226 -4.33 -10.15 -2.17
N LEU A 227 -4.38 -8.91 -1.68
CA LEU A 227 -3.87 -7.76 -2.44
C LEU A 227 -2.35 -7.86 -2.66
N SER A 228 -1.60 -8.45 -1.72
CA SER A 228 -0.15 -8.66 -1.87
C SER A 228 0.24 -9.47 -3.10
N ILE A 229 -0.63 -10.38 -3.54
CA ILE A 229 -0.33 -11.33 -4.61
C ILE A 229 -1.15 -11.10 -5.87
N GLU A 230 -2.12 -10.18 -5.86
CA GLU A 230 -3.07 -9.97 -6.96
C GLU A 230 -2.36 -9.74 -8.30
N GLY A 231 -1.29 -8.93 -8.30
CA GLY A 231 -0.53 -8.66 -9.51
C GLY A 231 0.36 -9.81 -10.01
N CYS A 232 0.42 -10.93 -9.29
CA CYS A 232 1.23 -12.09 -9.70
C CYS A 232 0.57 -12.91 -10.80
N GLY A 233 -0.76 -12.85 -10.93
CA GLY A 233 -1.54 -13.50 -11.98
C GLY A 233 -2.65 -12.63 -12.56
N SER A 234 -2.61 -11.31 -12.33
CA SER A 234 -3.49 -10.32 -12.93
C SER A 234 -2.71 -9.13 -13.48
N GLU A 235 -3.24 -8.51 -14.54
CA GLU A 235 -2.72 -7.28 -15.14
C GLU A 235 -3.29 -6.01 -14.47
N HIS A 236 -4.17 -6.16 -13.48
CA HIS A 236 -4.87 -5.05 -12.83
C HIS A 236 -4.16 -4.46 -11.61
N PHE A 237 -3.07 -5.09 -11.17
CA PHE A 237 -2.33 -4.74 -9.96
C PHE A 237 -0.85 -4.95 -10.20
N ALA A 238 0.04 -4.15 -9.59
CA ALA A 238 1.48 -4.37 -9.75
C ALA A 238 1.90 -5.75 -9.17
N PRO A 239 2.80 -6.51 -9.83
CA PRO A 239 3.57 -6.15 -11.02
C PRO A 239 2.88 -6.38 -12.38
N GLY A 240 1.63 -6.84 -12.44
CA GLY A 240 0.85 -6.89 -13.67
C GLY A 240 1.16 -8.09 -14.57
N ILE A 241 1.34 -9.29 -14.01
CA ILE A 241 1.83 -10.44 -14.77
C ILE A 241 0.72 -11.11 -15.58
N GLN A 242 0.83 -11.00 -16.92
CA GLN A 242 0.13 -11.75 -17.99
C GLN A 242 -0.97 -12.71 -17.51
N GLU A 243 -2.15 -12.15 -17.26
CA GLU A 243 -3.29 -12.83 -16.64
C GLU A 243 -3.71 -14.08 -17.44
N SER A 244 -3.70 -13.97 -18.77
CA SER A 244 -4.08 -15.06 -19.69
C SER A 244 -3.21 -16.32 -19.60
N ILE A 245 -2.00 -16.22 -19.03
CA ILE A 245 -1.04 -17.32 -18.92
C ILE A 245 -0.88 -17.77 -17.47
N PHE A 246 -0.81 -16.82 -16.53
CA PHE A 246 -0.36 -17.09 -15.17
C PHE A 246 -1.46 -17.05 -14.10
N SER A 247 -2.67 -16.59 -14.45
CA SER A 247 -3.81 -16.60 -13.53
C SER A 247 -4.10 -18.01 -13.01
N GLY A 248 -4.25 -18.14 -11.71
CA GLY A 248 -4.48 -19.41 -11.02
C GLY A 248 -3.25 -20.34 -10.96
N ILE A 249 -2.06 -19.88 -11.37
CA ILE A 249 -0.80 -20.60 -11.18
C ILE A 249 0.14 -19.76 -10.32
N SER A 250 0.51 -18.58 -10.83
CA SER A 250 1.45 -17.67 -10.16
C SER A 250 0.87 -17.13 -8.85
N ASP A 251 -0.45 -16.88 -8.81
CA ASP A 251 -1.17 -16.47 -7.59
C ASP A 251 -0.97 -17.47 -6.45
N TYR A 252 -1.14 -18.77 -6.71
CA TYR A 252 -1.01 -19.80 -5.67
C TYR A 252 0.44 -20.05 -5.27
N ILE A 253 1.39 -19.92 -6.20
CA ILE A 253 2.82 -20.01 -5.88
C ILE A 253 3.22 -18.83 -4.99
N ALA A 254 2.83 -17.61 -5.36
CA ALA A 254 3.06 -16.40 -4.59
C ALA A 254 2.40 -16.51 -3.19
N LEU A 255 1.14 -16.96 -3.12
CA LEU A 255 0.43 -17.19 -1.85
C LEU A 255 1.17 -18.18 -0.96
N HIS A 256 1.62 -19.31 -1.51
CA HIS A 256 2.36 -20.31 -0.76
C HIS A 256 3.67 -19.75 -0.19
N ASN A 257 4.44 -19.02 -1.02
CA ASN A 257 5.67 -18.37 -0.60
C ASN A 257 5.41 -17.29 0.46
N PHE A 258 4.31 -16.55 0.33
CA PHE A 258 3.94 -15.50 1.28
C PHE A 258 3.59 -16.08 2.65
N ILE A 259 2.85 -17.19 2.70
CA ILE A 259 2.53 -17.89 3.96
C ILE A 259 3.81 -18.39 4.65
N LYS A 260 4.79 -18.87 3.87
CA LYS A 260 6.13 -19.22 4.40
C LYS A 260 6.85 -18.00 4.97
N ALA A 261 6.86 -16.87 4.25
CA ALA A 261 7.46 -15.62 4.69
C ALA A 261 6.84 -15.14 6.01
N HIS A 262 5.51 -15.20 6.13
CA HIS A 262 4.78 -14.90 7.36
C HIS A 262 5.26 -15.76 8.54
N ALA A 263 5.33 -17.08 8.35
CA ALA A 263 5.78 -18.00 9.39
C ALA A 263 7.25 -17.75 9.80
N LEU A 264 8.12 -17.44 8.83
CA LEU A 264 9.51 -17.06 9.10
C LEU A 264 9.60 -15.76 9.89
N GLY A 265 8.85 -14.72 9.51
CA GLY A 265 8.80 -13.45 10.23
C GLY A 265 8.33 -13.62 11.68
N TYR A 266 7.32 -14.46 11.92
CA TYR A 266 6.87 -14.80 13.26
C TYR A 266 7.95 -15.52 14.07
N LYS A 267 8.62 -16.50 13.47
CA LYS A 267 9.72 -17.24 14.13
C LYS A 267 10.86 -16.30 14.52
N LEU A 268 11.27 -15.42 13.61
CA LEU A 268 12.31 -14.42 13.85
C LEU A 268 11.98 -13.45 14.99
N TYR A 269 10.71 -13.12 15.19
CA TYR A 269 10.29 -12.24 16.28
C TYR A 269 10.33 -12.91 17.66
N ASN A 270 10.21 -14.24 17.70
CA ASN A 270 10.18 -15.03 18.94
C ASN A 270 11.56 -15.56 19.38
N GLU A 271 12.57 -15.47 18.52
CA GLU A 271 13.96 -15.82 18.83
C GLU A 271 14.69 -14.68 19.54
#